data_AF-A0A553FEQ9-F1
#
_entry.id   AF-A0A553FEQ9-F1
#
_cell.length_a   1.000
_cell.length_b   1.000
_cell.length_c   1.000
_cell.angle_alpha   90.00
_cell.angle_beta   90.00
_cell.angle_gamma   90.00
#
_symmetry.space_group_name_H-M   'P 1'
#
loop_
_entity.id
_entity.type
_entity.pdbx_description
1 polymer ?
#
loop_
_entity_poly.entity_id
_entity_poly.type
_entity_poly.pdbx_seq_one_letter_code
_entity_poly.pdbx_strand_id
1 'polypeptide(L)'
;MSEAIAILATLILIWMMWRLYQAKQYNAFIDWLRLDIAEKVAADLEAKLIEQRSPENPNNQAHIEATQLFYQQAPVRIFEYAVTHQIISSQWLEKKSNKRHASHLLFVQSQFRTSHCKNLLPPE
;
A
#
# COMPACT_ATOMS: atom_id res chain seq x y z
N MET A 1 -23.27 -30.91 29.54
CA MET A 1 -22.46 -31.08 28.31
C MET A 1 -22.96 -30.18 27.17
N SER A 2 -24.26 -30.14 26.86
CA SER A 2 -24.85 -29.25 25.84
C SER A 2 -24.65 -27.75 26.11
N GLU A 3 -24.79 -27.29 27.36
CA GLU A 3 -24.59 -25.88 27.73
C GLU A 3 -23.15 -25.40 27.48
N ALA A 4 -22.16 -26.24 27.79
CA ALA A 4 -20.75 -25.93 27.52
C ALA A 4 -20.47 -25.80 26.02
N ILE A 5 -21.10 -26.67 25.20
CA ILE A 5 -21.01 -26.59 23.73
C ILE A 5 -21.67 -25.31 23.22
N ALA A 6 -22.83 -24.93 23.76
CA ALA A 6 -23.54 -23.71 23.37
C ALA A 6 -22.74 -22.43 23.70
N ILE A 7 -22.11 -22.37 24.88
CA ILE A 7 -21.24 -21.25 25.27
C ILE A 7 -20.04 -21.16 24.33
N LEU A 8 -19.36 -22.29 24.06
CA LEU A 8 -18.21 -22.32 23.17
C LEU A 8 -18.58 -21.88 21.75
N ALA A 9 -19.70 -22.36 21.21
CA ALA A 9 -20.20 -21.96 19.90
C ALA A 9 -20.44 -20.44 19.83
N THR A 10 -21.06 -19.87 20.87
CA THR A 10 -21.32 -18.42 20.94
C THR A 10 -20.02 -17.61 20.96
N LEU A 11 -19.02 -18.03 21.73
CA LEU A 11 -17.71 -17.38 21.78
C LEU A 11 -16.99 -17.42 20.43
N ILE A 12 -17.04 -18.56 19.73
CA ILE A 12 -16.46 -18.71 18.39
C ILE A 12 -17.15 -17.76 17.40
N LEU A 13 -18.48 -17.67 17.43
CA LEU A 13 -19.23 -16.76 16.56
C LEU A 13 -18.85 -15.29 16.80
N ILE A 14 -18.74 -14.86 18.07
CA ILE A 14 -18.30 -13.50 18.40
C ILE A 14 -16.89 -13.24 17.87
N TRP A 15 -15.97 -14.20 18.05
CA TRP A 15 -14.61 -14.09 17.55
C TRP A 15 -14.55 -14.00 16.01
N MET A 16 -15.37 -14.80 15.29
CA MET A 16 -15.46 -14.75 13.84
C MET A 16 -16.00 -13.40 13.34
N MET A 17 -17.05 -12.86 13.99
CA MET A 17 -17.57 -11.52 13.67
C MET A 17 -16.51 -10.44 13.84
N TRP A 18 -15.74 -10.50 14.94
CA TRP A 18 -14.62 -9.59 15.16
C TRP A 18 -13.54 -9.71 14.08
N ARG A 19 -13.22 -10.93 13.65
CA ARG A 19 -12.27 -11.17 12.55
C ARG A 19 -12.75 -10.59 11.22
N LEU A 20 -14.03 -10.72 10.90
CA LEU A 20 -14.62 -10.12 9.70
C LEU A 20 -14.56 -8.59 9.73
N TYR A 21 -14.86 -7.99 10.89
CA TYR A 21 -14.72 -6.54 11.07
C TYR A 21 -13.28 -6.07 10.80
N GLN A 22 -12.28 -6.77 11.35
CA GLN A 22 -10.86 -6.45 11.12
C GLN A 22 -10.47 -6.58 9.64
N ALA A 23 -10.96 -7.61 8.94
CA ALA A 23 -10.72 -7.76 7.51
C ALA A 23 -11.34 -6.62 6.68
N LYS A 24 -12.57 -6.20 7.02
CA LYS A 24 -13.23 -5.05 6.37
C LYS A 24 -12.42 -3.76 6.54
N GLN A 25 -11.86 -3.53 7.73
CA GLN A 25 -11.00 -2.36 7.99
C GLN A 25 -9.70 -2.39 7.16
N TYR A 26 -9.12 -3.58 6.94
CA TYR A 26 -7.97 -3.73 6.06
C TYR A 26 -8.34 -3.47 4.59
N ASN A 27 -9.47 -3.99 4.12
CA ASN A 27 -9.93 -3.73 2.75
C ASN A 27 -10.18 -2.23 2.52
N ALA A 28 -10.83 -1.55 3.47
CA ALA A 28 -11.02 -0.11 3.40
C ALA A 28 -9.68 0.67 3.32
N PHE A 29 -8.63 0.18 3.99
CA PHE A 29 -7.28 0.74 3.86
C PHE A 29 -6.69 0.52 2.46
N ILE A 30 -6.89 -0.66 1.86
CA ILE A 30 -6.44 -0.93 0.49
C ILE A 30 -7.20 -0.07 -0.52
N ASP A 31 -8.51 0.08 -0.35
CA ASP A 31 -9.33 0.94 -1.20
C ASP A 31 -8.90 2.40 -1.09
N TRP A 32 -8.65 2.88 0.12
CA TRP A 32 -8.09 4.22 0.34
C TRP A 32 -6.74 4.42 -0.36
N LEU A 33 -5.84 3.43 -0.31
CA LEU A 33 -4.57 3.52 -1.05
C LEU A 33 -4.79 3.61 -2.57
N ARG A 34 -5.71 2.82 -3.11
CA ARG A 34 -5.96 2.73 -4.56
C ARG A 34 -6.73 3.91 -5.12
N LEU A 35 -7.63 4.49 -4.34
CA LEU A 35 -8.52 5.54 -4.80
C LEU A 35 -8.00 6.93 -4.46
N ASP A 36 -7.53 7.15 -3.23
CA ASP A 36 -7.13 8.49 -2.77
C ASP A 36 -5.62 8.70 -2.91
N ILE A 37 -4.81 7.74 -2.44
CA ILE A 37 -3.35 7.92 -2.46
C ILE A 37 -2.77 7.71 -3.85
N ALA A 38 -3.29 6.78 -4.65
CA ALA A 38 -2.79 6.52 -6.00
C ALA A 38 -2.84 7.76 -6.90
N GLU A 39 -3.90 8.57 -6.80
CA GLU A 39 -4.04 9.82 -7.55
C GLU A 39 -2.99 10.85 -7.13
N LYS A 40 -2.81 11.05 -5.82
CA LYS A 40 -1.77 11.94 -5.26
C LYS A 40 -0.36 11.51 -5.66
N VAL A 41 -0.11 10.20 -5.66
CA VAL A 41 1.16 9.62 -6.11
C VAL A 41 1.37 9.89 -7.60
N ALA A 42 0.36 9.69 -8.45
CA ALA A 42 0.49 9.93 -9.88
C ALA A 42 0.81 11.39 -10.21
N ALA A 43 0.14 12.33 -9.54
CA ALA A 43 0.36 13.76 -9.72
C ALA A 43 1.75 14.21 -9.24
N ASP A 44 2.18 13.78 -8.05
CA ASP A 44 3.53 14.08 -7.54
C ASP A 44 4.64 13.47 -8.41
N LEU A 45 4.41 12.25 -8.91
CA LEU A 45 5.36 11.55 -9.77
C LEU A 45 5.52 12.22 -11.13
N GLU A 46 4.40 12.64 -11.75
CA GLU A 46 4.43 13.40 -13.00
C GLU A 46 5.16 14.73 -12.84
N ALA A 47 4.84 15.50 -11.78
CA ALA A 47 5.50 16.77 -11.50
C ALA A 47 7.03 16.61 -11.37
N LYS A 48 7.49 15.60 -10.61
CA LYS A 48 8.91 15.33 -10.43
C LYS A 48 9.60 14.89 -11.72
N LEU A 49 8.97 14.03 -12.52
CA LEU A 49 9.56 13.58 -13.79
C LEU A 49 9.67 14.73 -14.81
N ILE A 50 8.70 15.65 -14.81
CA ILE A 50 8.75 16.86 -15.63
C ILE A 50 9.86 17.80 -15.14
N GLU A 51 9.98 18.01 -13.84
CA GLU A 51 11.04 18.84 -13.24
C GLU A 51 12.44 18.29 -13.52
N GLN A 52 12.59 16.96 -13.47
CA GLN A 52 13.86 16.27 -13.73
C GLN A 52 14.16 16.07 -15.22
N ARG A 53 13.31 16.58 -16.12
CA ARG A 53 13.50 16.42 -17.55
C ARG A 53 14.81 17.09 -17.98
N SER A 54 15.70 16.30 -18.57
CA SER A 54 16.98 16.75 -19.11
C SER A 54 17.29 16.04 -20.44
N PRO A 55 18.33 16.45 -21.18
CA PRO A 55 18.79 15.71 -22.36
C PRO A 55 19.14 14.25 -22.07
N GLU A 56 19.65 13.95 -20.87
CA GLU A 56 20.00 12.62 -20.38
C GLU A 56 18.78 11.85 -19.86
N ASN A 57 17.82 12.55 -19.25
CA ASN A 57 16.56 12.00 -18.75
C ASN A 57 15.37 12.63 -19.50
N PRO A 58 15.06 12.18 -20.73
CA PRO A 58 14.08 12.85 -21.57
C PRO A 58 12.67 12.86 -20.96
N ASN A 59 12.36 11.93 -20.05
CA ASN A 59 11.10 11.84 -19.31
C ASN A 59 9.89 12.22 -20.18
N ASN A 60 9.82 11.58 -21.36
CA ASN A 60 8.75 11.82 -22.31
C ASN A 60 7.44 11.28 -21.74
N GLN A 61 6.32 11.61 -22.39
CA GLN A 61 5.00 11.22 -21.90
C GLN A 61 4.87 9.70 -21.71
N ALA A 62 5.42 8.91 -22.64
CA ALA A 62 5.41 7.44 -22.53
C ALA A 62 6.16 6.93 -21.28
N HIS A 63 7.28 7.55 -20.91
CA HIS A 63 8.01 7.21 -19.70
C HIS A 63 7.22 7.56 -18.44
N ILE A 64 6.57 8.73 -18.42
CA ILE A 64 5.72 9.15 -17.29
C ILE A 64 4.58 8.16 -17.10
N GLU A 65 3.86 7.81 -18.16
CA GLU A 65 2.76 6.85 -18.13
C GLU A 65 3.21 5.45 -17.69
N ALA A 66 4.34 4.96 -18.21
CA ALA A 66 4.90 3.67 -17.82
C ALA A 66 5.30 3.66 -16.33
N THR A 67 5.86 4.75 -15.83
CA THR A 67 6.24 4.88 -14.43
C THR A 67 5.01 4.94 -13.53
N GLN A 68 3.99 5.73 -13.88
CA GLN A 68 2.71 5.76 -13.16
C GLN A 68 2.08 4.37 -13.10
N LEU A 69 2.03 3.66 -14.23
CA LEU A 69 1.51 2.30 -14.31
C LEU A 69 2.28 1.35 -13.37
N PHE A 70 3.61 1.41 -13.37
CA PHE A 70 4.45 0.58 -12.51
C PHE A 70 4.11 0.75 -11.02
N TYR A 71 3.93 1.99 -10.56
CA TYR A 71 3.58 2.25 -9.17
C TYR A 71 2.13 1.84 -8.85
N GLN A 72 1.19 2.11 -9.75
CA GLN A 72 -0.24 1.82 -9.54
C GLN A 72 -0.60 0.33 -9.58
N GLN A 73 0.23 -0.52 -10.20
CA GLN A 73 0.00 -1.97 -10.28
C GLN A 73 -0.09 -2.68 -8.92
N ALA A 74 0.54 -2.14 -7.87
CA ALA A 74 0.57 -2.79 -6.56
C ALA A 74 0.38 -1.77 -5.41
N PRO A 75 -0.56 -2.01 -4.48
CA PRO A 75 -0.79 -1.14 -3.31
C PRO A 75 0.47 -0.88 -2.47
N VAL A 76 1.36 -1.88 -2.35
CA VAL A 76 2.62 -1.71 -1.61
C VAL A 76 3.53 -0.65 -2.22
N ARG A 77 3.57 -0.51 -3.55
CA ARG A 77 4.40 0.49 -4.24
C ARG A 77 3.83 1.88 -4.07
N ILE A 78 2.51 2.02 -4.18
CA ILE A 78 1.79 3.27 -3.87
C ILE A 78 2.13 3.70 -2.44
N PHE A 79 2.01 2.77 -1.48
CA PHE A 79 2.30 3.05 -0.08
C PHE A 79 3.76 3.44 0.16
N GLU A 80 4.73 2.68 -0.37
CA GLU A 80 6.15 2.99 -0.22
C GLU A 80 6.49 4.37 -0.80
N TYR A 81 6.04 4.67 -2.01
CA TYR A 81 6.25 5.98 -2.63
C TYR A 81 5.63 7.11 -1.80
N ALA A 82 4.38 6.93 -1.36
CA ALA A 82 3.65 7.93 -0.60
C ALA A 82 4.29 8.22 0.76
N VAL A 83 4.89 7.22 1.41
CA VAL A 83 5.64 7.40 2.65
C VAL A 83 6.99 8.07 2.39
N THR A 84 7.75 7.62 1.38
CA THR A 84 9.06 8.20 1.04
C THR A 84 8.97 9.68 0.65
N HIS A 85 7.89 10.07 -0.03
CA HIS A 85 7.67 11.45 -0.47
C HIS A 85 6.71 12.25 0.42
N GLN A 86 6.42 11.76 1.62
CA GLN A 86 5.63 12.47 2.63
C GLN A 86 4.20 12.86 2.18
N ILE A 87 3.65 12.18 1.17
CA ILE A 87 2.23 12.27 0.80
C ILE A 87 1.37 11.72 1.94
N ILE A 88 1.84 10.65 2.58
CA ILE A 88 1.33 10.18 3.86
C ILE A 88 2.26 10.72 4.95
N SER A 89 1.68 11.46 5.91
CA SER A 89 2.47 12.03 7.00
C SER A 89 3.00 10.94 7.94
N SER A 90 4.18 11.18 8.52
CA SER A 90 4.74 10.29 9.54
C SER A 90 3.81 10.12 10.75
N GLN A 91 3.07 11.17 11.11
CA GLN A 91 2.09 11.14 12.20
C GLN A 91 0.94 10.14 11.92
N TRP A 92 0.54 9.97 10.66
CA TRP A 92 -0.48 8.98 10.30
C TRP A 92 -0.06 7.54 10.67
N LEU A 93 1.26 7.25 10.62
CA LEU A 93 1.83 5.95 10.98
C LEU A 93 1.92 5.72 12.50
N GLU A 94 1.79 6.76 13.32
CA GLU A 94 1.80 6.63 14.78
C GLU A 94 0.54 5.92 15.31
N LYS A 95 -0.56 5.99 14.56
CA LYS A 95 -1.80 5.29 14.92
C LYS A 95 -1.61 3.77 14.81
N LYS A 96 -1.83 3.06 15.92
CA LYS A 96 -1.66 1.59 16.02
C LYS A 96 -2.38 0.79 14.92
N SER A 97 -3.59 1.19 14.53
CA SER A 97 -4.34 0.52 13.46
C SER A 97 -3.64 0.65 12.10
N ASN A 98 -3.15 1.84 11.79
CA ASN A 98 -2.50 2.16 10.52
C ASN A 98 -1.17 1.43 10.41
N LYS A 99 -0.38 1.44 11.50
CA LYS A 99 0.87 0.68 11.58
C LYS A 99 0.65 -0.81 11.33
N ARG A 100 -0.41 -1.40 11.88
CA ARG A 100 -0.76 -2.81 11.66
C ARG A 100 -1.15 -3.10 10.21
N HIS A 101 -1.94 -2.23 9.60
CA HIS A 101 -2.33 -2.41 8.20
C HIS A 101 -1.14 -2.25 7.25
N ALA A 102 -0.28 -1.26 7.51
CA ALA A 102 0.95 -1.03 6.76
C ALA A 102 1.92 -2.20 6.89
N SER A 103 2.18 -2.70 8.10
CA SER A 103 3.07 -3.85 8.31
C SER A 103 2.52 -5.13 7.65
N HIS A 104 1.21 -5.34 7.73
CA HIS A 104 0.55 -6.44 7.03
C HIS A 104 0.70 -6.32 5.50
N LEU A 105 0.50 -5.13 4.93
CA LEU A 105 0.68 -4.88 3.50
C LEU A 105 2.13 -5.16 3.06
N LEU A 106 3.11 -4.61 3.78
CA LEU A 106 4.53 -4.78 3.48
C LEU A 106 4.97 -6.25 3.53
N PHE A 107 4.36 -7.04 4.42
CA PHE A 107 4.63 -8.46 4.53
C PHE A 107 3.98 -9.27 3.40
N VAL A 108 2.65 -9.13 3.22
CA VAL A 108 1.87 -9.91 2.24
C VAL A 108 2.27 -9.61 0.80
N GLN A 109 2.64 -8.37 0.50
CA GLN A 109 3.05 -7.94 -0.84
C GLN A 109 4.57 -7.74 -0.95
N SER A 110 5.36 -8.40 -0.09
CA SER A 110 6.81 -8.27 -0.04
C SER A 110 7.51 -8.47 -1.40
N GLN A 111 7.00 -9.40 -2.22
CA GLN A 111 7.51 -9.66 -3.57
C GLN A 111 7.37 -8.49 -4.55
N PHE A 112 6.42 -7.58 -4.33
CA PHE A 112 6.14 -6.45 -5.23
C PHE A 112 6.79 -5.14 -4.77
N ARG A 113 7.52 -5.17 -3.65
CA ARG A 113 8.17 -3.99 -3.07
C ARG A 113 9.21 -3.41 -4.02
N THR A 114 9.34 -2.09 -3.99
CA THR A 114 10.34 -1.38 -4.80
C THR A 114 11.77 -1.80 -4.45
N SER A 115 12.04 -2.13 -3.18
CA SER A 115 13.35 -2.65 -2.74
C SER A 115 13.71 -4.01 -3.34
N HIS A 116 12.72 -4.87 -3.62
CA HIS A 116 12.98 -6.17 -4.23
C HIS A 116 13.27 -6.05 -5.73
N CYS A 117 12.63 -5.08 -6.40
CA CYS A 117 12.85 -4.82 -7.82
C CYS A 117 14.29 -4.33 -8.12
N LYS A 118 14.91 -3.56 -7.21
CA LYS A 118 16.32 -3.15 -7.34
C LYS A 118 17.30 -4.32 -7.42
N ASN A 119 16.98 -5.46 -6.79
CA ASN A 119 17.85 -6.64 -6.81
C ASN A 119 17.69 -7.50 -8.08
N LEU A 120 16.70 -7.21 -8.93
CA LEU A 120 16.43 -7.94 -10.18
C LEU A 120 16.97 -7.22 -11.41
N LEU A 121 17.35 -5.95 -11.28
CA LEU A 121 18.03 -5.19 -12.33
C LEU A 121 19.53 -5.46 -12.22
N PRO A 122 20.25 -5.62 -13.35
CA PRO A 122 21.70 -5.72 -13.32
C PRO A 122 22.28 -4.47 -12.62
N PRO A 123 23.34 -4.61 -11.82
CA PRO A 123 24.01 -3.46 -11.22
C PRO A 123 24.52 -2.54 -12.35
N GLU A 124 24.22 -1.24 -12.23
CA GLU A 124 24.76 -0.18 -13.10
C GLU A 124 26.27 -0.04 -12.95
#